data_AF-A0A973XGN0-F1
#
_entry.id   AF-A0A973XGN0-F1
#
_cell.length_a   1.000
_cell.length_b   1.000
_cell.length_c   1.000
_cell.angle_alpha   90.00
_cell.angle_beta   90.00
_cell.angle_gamma   90.00
#
_symmetry.space_group_name_H-M   'P 1'
#
loop_
_entity.id
_entity.type
_entity.pdbx_description
1 polymer ?
#
loop_
_entity_poly.entity_id
_entity_poly.type
_entity_poly.pdbx_seq_one_letter_code
_entity_poly.pdbx_strand_id
1 'polypeptide(L)'
;MTCSSWRCWPGPIGLALCLLCGVAAAEPAAPADPLVVVLDQARIVKMPENVATIVIGNPLIADVSVQAGGMMVITGKGYGVTNLVALDRAGKMLMNEAVQVQGPPDAVVVYRGARRESYSCTPDCDRRITLGDTPDFFDATISQTSTRNLRAQAGAGGPGPAR
;
A
#
# COMPACT_ATOMS: atom_id res chain seq x y z
N MET A 1 -46.85 -16.55 27.40
CA MET A 1 -47.87 -17.51 26.94
C MET A 1 -47.41 -18.00 25.56
N THR A 2 -46.57 -19.03 25.43
CA THR A 2 -46.87 -20.48 25.45
C THR A 2 -48.02 -20.89 24.53
N CYS A 3 -47.71 -21.72 23.54
CA CYS A 3 -48.59 -22.62 22.82
C CYS A 3 -47.65 -23.71 22.28
N SER A 4 -47.46 -24.93 22.82
CA SER A 4 -48.30 -25.94 23.47
C SER A 4 -49.52 -26.36 22.67
N SER A 5 -49.56 -27.67 22.36
CA SER A 5 -50.58 -28.42 21.62
C SER A 5 -50.60 -28.09 20.11
N TRP A 6 -50.67 -28.99 19.13
CA TRP A 6 -51.56 -30.13 18.96
C TRP A 6 -50.89 -31.19 18.03
N ARG A 7 -50.80 -32.43 18.50
CA ARG A 7 -50.78 -33.75 17.79
C ARG A 7 -50.33 -33.79 16.31
N CYS A 8 -49.19 -34.46 16.05
CA CYS A 8 -48.93 -35.18 14.80
C CYS A 8 -48.88 -36.68 15.09
N TRP A 9 -49.77 -37.45 14.45
CA TRP A 9 -49.91 -38.90 14.58
C TRP A 9 -48.99 -39.59 13.54
N PRO A 10 -48.36 -40.74 13.83
CA PRO A 10 -47.52 -41.44 12.84
C PRO A 10 -48.40 -42.35 11.98
N GLY A 11 -48.51 -42.03 10.68
CA GLY A 11 -48.97 -42.96 9.64
C GLY A 11 -47.77 -43.43 8.80
N PRO A 12 -47.65 -44.72 8.46
CA PRO A 12 -46.56 -45.22 7.64
C PRO A 12 -46.92 -45.16 6.15
N ILE A 13 -45.87 -45.20 5.31
CA ILE A 13 -45.87 -45.47 3.86
C ILE A 13 -46.06 -44.23 2.96
N GLY A 14 -44.94 -43.82 2.36
CA GLY A 14 -44.91 -42.85 1.26
C GLY A 14 -43.47 -42.50 0.89
N LEU A 15 -42.80 -43.40 0.18
CA LEU A 15 -41.43 -43.23 -0.30
C LEU A 15 -41.38 -42.14 -1.38
N ALA A 16 -41.28 -40.88 -0.97
CA ALA A 16 -41.14 -39.74 -1.87
C ALA A 16 -39.64 -39.43 -2.08
N LEU A 17 -39.12 -39.89 -3.23
CA LEU A 17 -37.78 -39.62 -3.72
C LEU A 17 -37.68 -38.12 -4.09
N CYS A 18 -37.30 -37.27 -3.13
CA CYS A 18 -36.97 -35.86 -3.37
C CYS A 18 -35.62 -35.79 -4.09
N LEU A 19 -35.64 -35.42 -5.38
CA LEU A 19 -34.47 -34.93 -6.09
C LEU A 19 -33.92 -33.69 -5.36
N LEU A 20 -32.82 -33.86 -4.63
CA LEU A 20 -32.02 -32.78 -4.07
C LEU A 20 -31.25 -32.11 -5.22
N CYS A 21 -31.81 -31.02 -5.77
CA CYS A 21 -31.07 -30.08 -6.61
C CYS A 21 -29.95 -29.45 -5.77
N GLY A 22 -28.70 -29.88 -6.00
CA GLY A 22 -27.52 -29.25 -5.44
C GLY A 22 -27.33 -27.85 -6.02
N VAL A 23 -27.79 -26.82 -5.30
CA VAL A 23 -27.40 -25.43 -5.55
C VAL A 23 -25.94 -25.29 -5.15
N ALA A 24 -25.05 -25.32 -6.13
CA ALA A 24 -23.66 -24.90 -5.93
C ALA A 24 -23.67 -23.40 -5.58
N ALA A 25 -23.46 -23.10 -4.30
CA ALA A 25 -23.23 -21.74 -3.86
C ALA A 25 -21.93 -21.25 -4.52
N ALA A 26 -22.04 -20.31 -5.46
CA ALA A 26 -20.89 -19.59 -5.96
C ALA A 26 -20.34 -18.74 -4.81
N GLU A 27 -19.16 -19.06 -4.30
CA GLU A 27 -18.48 -18.20 -3.34
C GLU A 27 -18.20 -16.84 -4.02
N PRO A 28 -18.55 -15.71 -3.39
CA PRO A 28 -18.19 -14.41 -3.91
C PRO A 28 -16.67 -14.30 -3.96
N ALA A 29 -16.13 -13.99 -5.14
CA ALA A 29 -14.71 -13.68 -5.30
C ALA A 29 -14.36 -12.52 -4.36
N ALA A 30 -13.46 -12.76 -3.41
CA ALA A 30 -12.95 -11.70 -2.55
C ALA A 30 -12.30 -10.62 -3.43
N PRO A 31 -12.53 -9.32 -3.14
CA PRO A 31 -11.82 -8.25 -3.84
C PRO A 31 -10.31 -8.45 -3.66
N ALA A 32 -9.54 -8.28 -4.74
CA ALA A 32 -8.08 -8.32 -4.66
C ALA A 32 -7.59 -7.25 -3.67
N ASP A 33 -6.73 -7.65 -2.74
CA ASP A 33 -6.17 -6.73 -1.75
C ASP A 33 -5.31 -5.66 -2.46
N PRO A 34 -5.45 -4.38 -2.09
CA PRO A 34 -4.68 -3.32 -2.70
C PRO A 34 -3.18 -3.51 -2.46
N LEU A 35 -2.38 -3.14 -3.44
CA LEU A 35 -0.93 -3.09 -3.31
C LEU A 35 -0.54 -1.95 -2.36
N VAL A 36 -0.33 -2.29 -1.10
CA VAL A 36 0.12 -1.34 -0.07
C VAL A 36 1.59 -0.96 -0.27
N VAL A 37 1.88 0.34 -0.34
CA VAL A 37 3.23 0.90 -0.40
C VAL A 37 3.38 1.91 0.73
N VAL A 38 4.52 1.94 1.40
CA VAL A 38 4.77 2.92 2.47
C VAL A 38 5.32 4.20 1.85
N LEU A 39 4.88 5.35 2.36
CA LEU A 39 5.39 6.65 1.96
C LEU A 39 6.93 6.71 2.10
N ASP A 40 7.59 7.27 1.09
CA ASP A 40 9.05 7.36 0.97
C ASP A 40 9.77 6.00 0.89
N GLN A 41 9.03 4.92 0.63
CA GLN A 41 9.60 3.58 0.46
C GLN A 41 9.30 3.01 -0.92
N ALA A 42 10.20 2.13 -1.35
CA ALA A 42 10.07 1.37 -2.58
C ALA A 42 9.59 -0.05 -2.27
N ARG A 43 8.56 -0.50 -3.00
CA ARG A 43 8.09 -1.89 -3.01
C ARG A 43 8.43 -2.51 -4.36
N ILE A 44 9.13 -3.65 -4.32
CA ILE A 44 9.48 -4.39 -5.52
C ILE A 44 8.40 -5.44 -5.79
N VAL A 45 7.92 -5.48 -7.02
CA VAL A 45 6.88 -6.41 -7.46
C VAL A 45 7.31 -7.05 -8.78
N LYS A 46 7.00 -8.34 -8.95
CA LYS A 46 7.25 -9.04 -10.21
C LYS A 46 6.24 -8.60 -11.25
N MET A 47 6.73 -8.22 -12.42
CA MET A 47 5.90 -7.83 -13.56
C MET A 47 5.33 -9.07 -14.27
N PRO A 48 4.08 -9.01 -14.77
CA PRO A 48 3.57 -10.04 -15.67
C PRO A 48 4.46 -10.19 -16.92
N GLU A 49 4.41 -11.36 -17.54
CA GLU A 49 5.08 -11.58 -18.81
C GLU A 49 4.47 -10.70 -19.92
N ASN A 50 5.28 -10.31 -20.90
CA ASN A 50 4.84 -9.55 -22.08
C ASN A 50 4.29 -8.13 -21.82
N VAL A 51 4.59 -7.52 -20.68
CA VAL A 51 4.28 -6.11 -20.46
C VAL A 51 5.09 -5.23 -21.41
N ALA A 52 4.38 -4.34 -22.10
CA ALA A 52 4.94 -3.33 -22.99
C ALA A 52 4.78 -1.92 -22.43
N THR A 53 3.67 -1.66 -21.75
CA THR A 53 3.32 -0.33 -21.25
C THR A 53 2.84 -0.41 -19.81
N ILE A 54 3.30 0.52 -18.98
CA ILE A 54 2.83 0.70 -17.61
C ILE A 54 2.25 2.09 -17.49
N VAL A 55 1.08 2.18 -16.86
CA VAL A 55 0.39 3.43 -16.60
C VAL A 55 0.07 3.52 -15.12
N ILE A 56 0.42 4.65 -14.52
CA ILE A 56 -0.02 5.02 -13.17
C ILE A 56 -1.05 6.12 -13.29
N GLY A 57 -2.17 5.99 -12.58
CA GLY A 57 -3.23 7.00 -12.60
C GLY A 57 -2.77 8.36 -12.09
N ASN A 58 -2.03 8.41 -10.96
CA ASN A 58 -1.48 9.63 -10.38
C ASN A 58 -0.01 9.47 -9.95
N PRO A 59 0.95 10.04 -10.70
CA PRO A 59 2.39 9.95 -10.38
C PRO A 59 2.81 10.75 -9.14
N LEU A 60 1.93 11.61 -8.59
CA LEU A 60 2.17 12.33 -7.33
C LEU A 60 1.91 11.43 -6.10
N ILE A 61 1.12 10.37 -6.25
CA ILE A 61 0.82 9.40 -5.19
C ILE A 61 1.86 8.28 -5.20
N ALA A 62 2.07 7.64 -6.36
CA ALA A 62 3.04 6.57 -6.51
C ALA A 62 3.75 6.67 -7.87
N ASP A 63 4.97 6.18 -7.96
CA ASP A 63 5.76 6.13 -9.18
C ASP A 63 6.28 4.72 -9.43
N VAL A 64 6.51 4.35 -10.69
CA VAL A 64 6.98 3.01 -11.07
C VAL A 64 8.19 3.15 -11.96
N SER A 65 9.26 2.45 -11.61
CA SER A 65 10.41 2.23 -12.49
C SER A 65 10.52 0.76 -12.85
N VAL A 66 10.83 0.47 -14.10
CA VAL A 66 11.07 -0.90 -14.58
C VAL A 66 12.54 -1.22 -14.40
N GLN A 67 12.82 -2.36 -13.78
CA GLN A 67 14.15 -2.90 -13.61
C GLN A 67 14.36 -4.08 -14.56
N ALA A 68 15.63 -4.34 -14.90
CA ALA A 68 15.98 -5.52 -15.66
C ALA A 68 15.53 -6.81 -14.94
N GLY A 69 15.13 -7.83 -15.69
CA GLY A 69 14.69 -9.12 -15.14
C GLY A 69 13.20 -9.21 -14.80
N GLY A 70 12.36 -8.35 -15.37
CA GLY A 70 10.89 -8.44 -15.20
C GLY A 70 10.42 -8.01 -13.82
N MET A 71 11.13 -7.07 -13.20
CA MET A 71 10.79 -6.51 -11.89
C MET A 71 10.40 -5.04 -12.07
N MET A 72 9.41 -4.61 -11.30
CA MET A 72 9.04 -3.20 -11.20
C MET A 72 9.22 -2.72 -9.77
N VAL A 73 9.71 -1.50 -9.62
CA VAL A 73 9.93 -0.84 -8.33
C VAL A 73 8.93 0.28 -8.22
N ILE A 74 8.04 0.16 -7.26
CA ILE A 74 6.94 1.08 -7.01
C ILE A 74 7.31 1.92 -5.80
N THR A 75 7.36 3.24 -5.95
CA THR A 75 7.76 4.17 -4.90
C THR A 75 6.57 4.99 -4.44
N GLY A 76 6.27 4.97 -3.14
CA GLY A 76 5.24 5.82 -2.56
C GLY A 76 5.73 7.26 -2.43
N LYS A 77 5.10 8.20 -3.14
CA LYS A 77 5.45 9.64 -3.15
C LYS A 77 4.48 10.50 -2.34
N GLY A 78 3.22 10.10 -2.25
CA GLY A 78 2.18 10.85 -1.56
C GLY A 78 1.08 9.94 -1.04
N TYR A 79 0.42 10.36 0.04
CA TYR A 79 -0.71 9.62 0.60
C TYR A 79 -1.88 9.52 -0.38
N GLY A 80 -2.52 8.35 -0.43
CA GLY A 80 -3.74 8.15 -1.20
C GLY A 80 -3.84 6.78 -1.83
N VAL A 81 -4.82 6.63 -2.72
CA VAL A 81 -5.00 5.43 -3.55
C VAL A 81 -4.92 5.85 -5.01
N THR A 82 -4.09 5.15 -5.78
CA THR A 82 -4.00 5.30 -7.23
C THR A 82 -4.11 3.94 -7.92
N ASN A 83 -4.10 3.92 -9.25
CA ASN A 83 -4.19 2.69 -10.04
C ASN A 83 -2.87 2.44 -10.75
N LEU A 84 -2.42 1.19 -10.76
CA LEU A 84 -1.35 0.67 -11.61
C LEU A 84 -1.93 -0.28 -12.66
N VAL A 85 -1.80 0.12 -13.93
CA VAL A 85 -2.23 -0.65 -15.09
C VAL A 85 -1.01 -1.09 -15.90
N ALA A 86 -0.95 -2.38 -16.26
CA ALA A 86 0.05 -2.91 -17.18
C ALA A 86 -0.64 -3.47 -18.43
N LEU A 87 -0.12 -3.13 -19.61
CA LEU A 87 -0.65 -3.53 -20.92
C LEU A 87 0.41 -4.29 -21.73
N ASP A 88 -0.03 -5.21 -22.57
CA ASP A 88 0.81 -5.84 -23.59
C ASP A 88 0.95 -4.96 -24.85
N ARG A 89 1.71 -5.44 -25.85
CA ARG A 89 1.90 -4.74 -27.13
C ARG A 89 0.61 -4.62 -27.96
N ALA A 90 -0.38 -5.47 -27.73
CA ALA A 90 -1.67 -5.44 -28.39
C ALA A 90 -2.68 -4.53 -27.66
N GLY A 91 -2.28 -3.90 -26.54
CA GLY A 91 -3.16 -3.07 -25.72
C GLY A 91 -4.08 -3.86 -24.79
N LYS A 92 -3.88 -5.18 -24.65
CA LYS A 92 -4.62 -6.00 -23.69
C LYS A 92 -4.11 -5.69 -22.28
N MET A 93 -5.07 -5.50 -21.36
CA MET A 93 -4.78 -5.32 -19.94
C MET A 93 -4.28 -6.64 -19.33
N LEU A 94 -3.04 -6.60 -18.84
CA LEU A 94 -2.39 -7.72 -18.16
C LEU A 94 -2.54 -7.63 -16.64
N MET A 95 -2.62 -6.41 -16.10
CA MET A 95 -2.74 -6.15 -14.66
C MET A 95 -3.43 -4.81 -14.43
N ASN A 96 -4.24 -4.72 -13.39
CA ASN A 96 -4.96 -3.52 -12.96
C ASN A 96 -5.18 -3.60 -11.45
N GLU A 97 -4.31 -2.92 -10.70
CA GLU A 97 -4.24 -3.02 -9.25
C GLU A 97 -4.36 -1.64 -8.60
N ALA A 98 -5.10 -1.59 -7.48
CA ALA A 98 -5.12 -0.39 -6.65
C ALA A 98 -3.82 -0.31 -5.84
N VAL A 99 -3.07 0.78 -5.98
CA VAL A 99 -1.88 1.09 -5.18
C VAL A 99 -2.29 2.03 -4.06
N GLN A 100 -2.18 1.55 -2.83
CA GLN A 100 -2.49 2.35 -1.64
C GLN A 100 -1.20 2.78 -0.96
N VAL A 101 -0.98 4.09 -0.87
CA VAL A 101 0.18 4.66 -0.19
C VAL A 101 -0.21 5.06 1.23
N GLN A 102 0.44 4.42 2.20
CA GLN A 102 0.17 4.58 3.62
C GLN A 102 1.38 5.18 4.35
N GLY A 103 1.13 5.65 5.58
CA GLY A 103 2.19 6.13 6.45
C GLY A 103 3.08 4.98 6.93
N PRO A 104 4.32 5.28 7.32
CA PRO A 104 5.18 4.33 8.03
C PRO A 104 4.48 3.83 9.30
N PRO A 105 4.58 2.53 9.63
CA PRO A 105 3.87 1.95 10.77
C PRO A 105 4.40 2.44 12.13
N ASP A 106 5.63 2.93 12.15
CA ASP A 106 6.34 3.50 13.30
C ASP A 106 6.18 5.04 13.43
N ALA A 107 5.35 5.64 12.57
CA ALA A 107 5.14 7.08 12.57
C ALA A 107 4.13 7.51 13.64
N VAL A 108 4.52 8.48 14.47
CA VAL A 108 3.67 9.14 15.45
C VAL A 108 3.46 10.60 15.03
N VAL A 109 2.21 11.04 14.98
CA VAL A 109 1.84 12.42 14.66
C VAL A 109 1.38 13.13 15.93
N VAL A 110 2.02 14.25 16.25
CA VAL A 110 1.71 15.08 17.42
C VAL A 110 1.07 16.39 16.94
N TYR A 111 -0.10 16.71 17.51
CA TYR A 111 -0.80 17.97 17.26
C TYR A 111 -0.64 18.92 18.47
N ARG A 112 -0.09 20.10 18.24
CA ARG A 112 0.05 21.19 19.23
C ARG A 112 -0.74 22.41 18.77
N GLY A 113 -2.04 22.41 19.04
CA GLY A 113 -2.97 23.37 18.45
C GLY A 113 -3.04 23.15 16.93
N ALA A 114 -2.76 24.20 16.14
CA ALA A 114 -2.69 24.11 14.69
C ALA A 114 -1.37 23.52 14.15
N ARG A 115 -0.41 23.19 15.03
CA ARG A 115 0.89 22.64 14.63
C ARG A 115 0.83 21.12 14.52
N ARG A 116 1.23 20.59 13.37
CA ARG A 116 1.36 19.15 13.12
C ARG A 116 2.84 18.81 12.98
N GLU A 117 3.29 17.86 13.78
CA GLU A 117 4.66 17.40 13.86
C GLU A 117 4.69 15.87 13.73
N SER A 118 5.56 15.34 12.87
CA SER A 118 5.71 13.89 12.68
C SER A 118 7.01 13.38 13.30
N TYR A 119 6.93 12.19 13.90
CA TYR A 119 8.02 11.50 14.58
C TYR A 119 8.07 10.04 14.13
N SER A 120 9.27 9.43 14.12
CA SER A 120 9.48 7.99 13.96
C SER A 120 9.96 7.46 15.30
N CYS A 121 9.22 6.52 15.90
CA CYS A 121 9.45 6.08 17.27
C CYS A 121 9.80 4.60 17.29
N THR A 122 11.09 4.26 17.38
CA THR A 122 11.56 2.87 17.52
C THR A 122 13.00 2.83 18.08
N PRO A 123 13.25 2.62 19.39
CA PRO A 123 12.33 2.74 20.55
C PRO A 123 12.19 4.18 21.06
N ASP A 124 13.18 5.03 20.79
CA ASP A 124 13.12 6.47 21.05
C ASP A 124 12.47 7.19 19.87
N CYS A 125 11.93 8.39 20.09
CA CYS A 125 11.24 9.18 19.08
C CYS A 125 12.16 10.23 18.46
N ASP A 126 12.44 10.06 17.17
CA ASP A 126 13.19 11.02 16.36
C ASP A 126 12.26 11.82 15.45
N ARG A 127 12.62 13.08 15.16
CA ARG A 127 11.84 13.95 14.27
C ARG A 127 11.90 13.39 12.85
N ARG A 128 10.73 13.24 12.22
CA ARG A 128 10.59 12.83 10.82
C ARG A 128 9.83 13.90 10.06
N ILE A 129 10.34 14.30 8.91
CA ILE A 129 9.61 15.18 7.99
C ILE A 129 8.59 14.35 7.23
N THR A 130 7.32 14.73 7.28
CA THR A 130 6.24 14.07 6.53
C THR A 130 5.35 15.10 5.85
N LEU A 131 4.76 14.71 4.72
CA LEU A 131 3.78 15.55 4.03
C LEU A 131 2.66 15.98 5.00
N GLY A 132 2.39 17.28 5.03
CA GLY A 132 1.37 17.89 5.90
C GLY A 132 1.88 18.41 7.26
N ASP A 133 3.16 18.26 7.60
CA ASP A 133 3.71 18.93 8.78
C ASP A 133 3.71 20.45 8.63
N THR A 134 3.66 21.17 9.75
CA THR A 134 3.67 22.64 9.71
C THR A 134 4.98 23.19 9.11
N PRO A 135 4.91 24.31 8.35
CA PRO A 135 6.07 24.90 7.70
C PRO A 135 7.26 25.10 8.64
N ASP A 136 7.03 25.67 9.83
CA ASP A 136 8.08 25.90 10.83
C ASP A 136 8.83 24.61 11.22
N PHE A 137 8.11 23.50 11.39
CA PHE A 137 8.69 22.20 11.73
C PHE A 137 9.44 21.58 10.54
N PHE A 138 8.85 21.68 9.35
CA PHE A 138 9.39 21.18 8.09
C PHE A 138 10.72 21.88 7.74
N ASP A 139 10.72 23.21 7.70
CA ASP A 139 11.85 24.05 7.32
C ASP A 139 13.02 23.90 8.30
N ALA A 140 12.72 23.89 9.61
CA ALA A 140 13.74 23.70 10.63
C ALA A 140 14.44 22.33 10.50
N THR A 141 13.69 21.26 10.23
CA THR A 141 14.26 19.90 10.12
C THR A 141 15.05 19.71 8.83
N ILE A 142 14.57 20.26 7.70
CA ILE A 142 15.32 20.22 6.43
C ILE A 142 16.61 21.02 6.54
N SER A 143 16.59 22.20 7.16
CA SER A 143 17.79 23.03 7.34
C SER A 143 18.88 22.30 8.14
N GLN A 144 18.49 21.62 9.23
CA GLN A 144 19.40 20.79 10.03
C GLN A 144 20.00 19.64 9.19
N THR A 145 19.16 18.97 8.40
CA THR A 145 19.59 17.84 7.55
C THR A 145 20.53 18.31 6.43
N SER A 146 20.21 19.43 5.77
CA SER A 146 21.03 20.04 4.73
C SER A 146 22.40 20.44 5.29
N THR A 147 22.43 21.12 6.44
CA THR A 147 23.69 21.52 7.09
C THR A 147 24.57 20.32 7.44
N ARG A 148 23.97 19.23 7.94
CA ARG A 148 24.70 17.97 8.20
C ARG A 148 25.27 17.38 6.91
N ASN A 149 24.49 17.34 5.83
CA ASN A 149 24.91 16.78 4.54
C ASN A 149 26.06 17.59 3.94
N LEU A 150 25.98 18.92 3.99
CA LEU A 150 27.06 19.82 3.53
C LEU A 150 28.36 19.59 4.30
N ARG A 151 28.29 19.44 5.63
CA ARG A 151 29.48 19.15 6.46
C ARG A 151 30.06 17.76 6.15
N ALA A 152 29.22 16.76 5.93
CA ALA A 152 29.67 15.42 5.55
C ALA A 152 30.41 15.44 4.19
N GLN A 153 29.89 16.21 3.23
CA GLN A 153 30.51 16.38 1.91
C GLN A 153 31.83 17.17 1.97
N ALA A 154 31.92 18.20 2.82
CA ALA A 154 33.13 18.98 3.01
C ALA A 154 34.31 18.16 3.59
N GLY A 155 34.01 17.10 4.37
CA GLY A 155 35.01 16.18 4.91
C GLY A 155 35.45 15.07 3.94
N ALA A 156 34.67 14.80 2.89
CA ALA A 156 34.95 13.73 1.92
C ALA A 156 35.88 14.16 0.77
N GLY A 157 36.29 15.43 0.72
CA GLY A 157 37.16 16.00 -0.33
C GLY A 157 38.66 16.06 0.01
N GLY A 158 39.11 15.43 1.09
CA GLY A 158 40.54 15.41 1.44
C GLY A 158 41.35 14.53 0.47
N PRO A 159 42.52 14.97 -0.04
CA PRO A 159 43.34 14.16 -0.93
C PRO A 159 43.78 12.90 -0.19
N GLY A 160 43.47 11.73 -0.76
CA GLY A 160 43.91 10.44 -0.23
C GLY A 160 45.44 10.37 -0.15
N PRO A 161 46.00 9.59 0.80
CA PRO A 161 47.44 9.56 1.02
C PRO A 161 48.15 9.07 -0.24
N ALA A 162 49.05 9.89 -0.77
CA ALA A 162 49.94 9.50 -1.85
C ALA A 162 50.78 8.30 -1.39
N ARG A 163 50.66 7.18 -2.10
CA ARG A 163 51.55 6.03 -1.99
C ARG A 163 52.79 6.23 -2.85
#